data_AF-A0A540LII9-F1
#
_entry.id   AF-A0A540LII9-F1
#
_cell.length_a   1.000
_cell.length_b   1.000
_cell.length_c   1.000
_cell.angle_alpha   90.00
_cell.angle_beta   90.00
_cell.angle_gamma   90.00
#
_symmetry.space_group_name_H-M   'P 1'
#
loop_
_entity.id
_entity.type
_entity.pdbx_description
1 polymer ?
#
loop_
_entity_poly.entity_id
_entity_poly.type
_entity_poly.pdbx_seq_one_letter_code
_entity_poly.pdbx_strand_id
1 'polypeptide(L)'
;MDKIIETLEKLPCLRVLYIFNRVVSRIHGAQPLASFACSFPHLESLLLYAVESELRVEERAMPRLRKLYFSGCPNLIIPDRLKQVRATGMCVRHPLY
;
A
#
# COMPACT_ATOMS: atom_id res chain seq x y z
N MET A 1 2.54 -10.82 -8.43
CA MET A 1 2.28 -10.57 -6.98
C MET A 1 0.82 -10.78 -6.63
N ASP A 2 -0.06 -10.60 -7.61
CA ASP A 2 -1.51 -10.55 -7.48
C ASP A 2 -2.11 -11.81 -6.84
N LYS A 3 -1.63 -13.00 -7.22
CA LYS A 3 -2.10 -14.27 -6.64
C LYS A 3 -1.86 -14.39 -5.12
N ILE A 4 -0.78 -13.78 -4.61
CA ILE A 4 -0.49 -13.76 -3.17
C ILE A 4 -1.46 -12.79 -2.48
N ILE A 5 -1.65 -11.61 -3.05
CA ILE A 5 -2.56 -10.57 -2.54
C ILE A 5 -4.00 -11.10 -2.48
N GLU A 6 -4.49 -11.74 -3.54
CA GLU A 6 -5.80 -12.42 -3.58
C GLU A 6 -5.96 -13.50 -2.49
N THR A 7 -4.87 -14.20 -2.17
CA THR A 7 -4.88 -15.22 -1.12
C THR A 7 -4.95 -14.58 0.27
N LEU A 8 -4.21 -13.48 0.47
CA LEU A 8 -4.17 -12.74 1.73
C LEU A 8 -5.52 -12.08 2.05
N GLU A 9 -6.26 -11.61 1.06
CA GLU A 9 -7.59 -11.03 1.26
C GLU A 9 -8.62 -12.03 1.79
N LYS A 10 -8.49 -13.29 1.38
CA LYS A 10 -9.39 -14.38 1.80
C LYS A 10 -9.14 -14.83 3.22
N LEU A 11 -8.09 -14.33 3.88
CA LEU A 11 -7.77 -14.66 5.26
C LEU A 11 -8.71 -13.89 6.22
N PRO A 12 -9.66 -14.57 6.89
CA PRO A 12 -10.67 -13.89 7.70
C PRO A 12 -10.08 -13.22 8.95
N CYS A 13 -8.91 -13.67 9.38
CA CYS A 13 -8.21 -13.16 10.56
C CYS A 13 -7.07 -12.19 10.22
N LEU A 14 -6.87 -11.82 8.95
CA LEU A 14 -5.79 -10.92 8.57
C LEU A 14 -6.11 -9.48 8.98
N ARG A 15 -5.48 -9.05 10.08
CA ARG A 15 -5.66 -7.72 10.69
C ARG A 15 -4.47 -6.80 10.45
N VAL A 16 -3.29 -7.37 10.21
CA VAL A 16 -2.04 -6.64 9.99
C VAL A 16 -1.39 -7.15 8.72
N LEU A 17 -1.05 -6.23 7.82
CA LEU A 17 -0.38 -6.54 6.57
C LEU A 17 0.86 -5.65 6.44
N TYR A 18 2.00 -6.30 6.24
CA TYR A 18 3.28 -5.65 6.02
C TYR A 18 3.76 -5.96 4.62
N ILE A 19 3.90 -4.92 3.79
CA ILE A 19 4.38 -5.03 2.42
C ILE A 19 5.69 -4.27 2.34
N PHE A 20 6.76 -5.04 2.15
CA PHE A 20 8.06 -4.51 1.81
C PHE A 20 8.33 -4.87 0.36
N ASN A 21 8.54 -3.86 -0.46
CA ASN A 21 8.96 -4.06 -1.83
C ASN A 21 10.22 -3.25 -2.04
N ARG A 22 11.32 -3.89 -2.44
CA ARG A 22 12.57 -3.19 -2.77
C ARG A 22 13.00 -3.57 -4.18
N VAL A 23 12.04 -3.64 -5.10
CA VAL A 23 12.34 -3.94 -6.50
C VAL A 23 12.97 -2.69 -7.10
N VAL A 24 14.29 -2.66 -7.04
CA VAL A 24 15.15 -1.71 -7.74
C VAL A 24 15.07 -2.05 -9.23
N SER A 25 14.07 -1.56 -9.94
CA SER A 25 14.10 -1.63 -11.40
C SER A 25 13.85 -0.24 -11.98
N ARG A 26 14.97 0.46 -12.20
CA ARG A 26 15.11 1.67 -13.04
C ARG A 26 14.80 1.39 -14.53
N ILE A 27 13.79 0.59 -14.83
CA ILE A 27 13.45 0.19 -16.19
C ILE A 27 12.07 0.75 -16.48
N HIS A 28 12.05 1.76 -17.36
CA HIS A 28 10.86 2.37 -17.94
C HIS A 28 9.81 1.29 -18.30
N GLY A 29 8.59 1.46 -17.79
CA GLY A 29 7.47 0.55 -18.04
C GLY A 29 6.91 -0.17 -16.81
N ALA A 30 7.20 0.32 -15.60
CA ALA A 30 6.75 -0.26 -14.34
C ALA A 30 5.23 -0.47 -14.32
N GLN A 31 4.82 -1.73 -14.43
CA GLN A 31 3.43 -2.10 -14.24
C GLN A 31 3.00 -1.73 -12.81
N PRO A 32 1.78 -1.21 -12.61
CA PRO A 32 1.27 -0.86 -11.28
C PRO A 32 1.29 -2.12 -10.41
N LEU A 33 2.05 -2.07 -9.33
CA LEU A 33 2.46 -3.25 -8.57
C LEU A 33 1.36 -3.86 -7.71
N ALA A 34 0.24 -3.15 -7.56
CA ALA A 34 -1.06 -3.69 -7.19
C ALA A 34 -1.96 -2.47 -7.04
N SER A 35 -3.05 -2.40 -7.81
CA SER A 35 -4.21 -1.71 -7.26
C SER A 35 -4.64 -2.55 -6.08
N PHE A 36 -4.76 -1.98 -4.88
CA PHE A 36 -5.63 -2.60 -3.89
C PHE A 36 -7.07 -2.34 -4.32
N ALA A 37 -7.43 -2.90 -5.47
CA ALA A 37 -8.82 -3.07 -5.91
C ALA A 37 -9.57 -4.00 -4.95
N CYS A 38 -8.83 -4.65 -4.08
CA CYS A 38 -9.32 -5.70 -3.26
C CYS A 38 -9.63 -5.27 -1.83
N SER A 39 -10.74 -5.81 -1.36
CA SER A 39 -11.38 -5.43 -0.11
C SER A 39 -10.80 -6.27 1.02
N PHE A 40 -9.68 -5.84 1.63
CA PHE A 40 -9.23 -6.44 2.90
C PHE A 40 -10.22 -6.09 4.02
N PRO A 41 -11.24 -6.92 4.32
CA PRO A 41 -12.42 -6.46 5.05
C PRO A 41 -12.17 -6.33 6.56
N HIS A 42 -11.14 -7.03 7.05
CA HIS A 42 -10.77 -7.11 8.46
C HIS A 42 -9.44 -6.44 8.78
N LEU A 43 -8.78 -5.84 7.78
CA LEU A 43 -7.47 -5.24 7.97
C LEU A 43 -7.57 -3.95 8.78
N GLU A 44 -6.77 -3.87 9.84
CA GLU A 44 -6.72 -2.75 10.77
C GLU A 44 -5.42 -1.95 10.65
N SER A 45 -4.33 -2.61 10.28
CA SER A 45 -3.01 -2.00 10.13
C SER A 45 -2.36 -2.38 8.81
N LEU A 46 -2.01 -1.38 8.01
CA LEU A 46 -1.25 -1.52 6.78
C LEU A 46 0.10 -0.82 6.94
N LEU A 47 1.17 -1.54 6.64
CA LEU A 47 2.53 -1.05 6.68
C LEU A 47 3.16 -1.25 5.30
N LEU A 48 3.63 -0.16 4.71
CA LEU A 48 4.20 -0.09 3.37
C LEU A 48 5.64 0.41 3.45
N TYR A 49 6.57 -0.28 2.83
CA TYR A 49 7.96 0.15 2.84
C TYR A 49 8.63 -0.06 1.48
N ALA A 50 9.29 1.00 1.00
CA ALA A 50 10.04 1.07 -0.26
C ALA A 50 9.22 0.78 -1.54
N VAL A 51 7.90 0.93 -1.49
CA VAL A 51 7.02 0.64 -2.63
C VAL A 51 7.19 1.72 -3.71
N GLU A 52 8.00 1.44 -4.74
CA GLU A 52 8.32 2.38 -5.82
C GLU A 52 7.15 2.61 -6.80
N SER A 53 6.18 1.70 -6.86
CA SER A 53 5.08 1.75 -7.83
C SER A 53 3.90 2.60 -7.36
N GLU A 54 3.07 3.04 -8.31
CA GLU A 54 1.79 3.70 -8.00
C GLU A 54 0.92 2.76 -7.17
N LEU A 55 0.74 3.10 -5.91
CA LEU A 55 -0.15 2.39 -5.02
C LEU A 55 -1.47 3.15 -4.97
N ARG A 56 -2.50 2.56 -5.59
CA ARG A 56 -3.87 3.07 -5.54
C ARG A 56 -4.68 2.22 -4.59
N VAL A 57 -5.31 2.88 -3.63
CA VAL A 57 -6.26 2.24 -2.73
C VAL A 57 -7.65 2.68 -3.13
N GLU A 58 -8.52 1.73 -3.51
CA GLU A 58 -9.89 2.03 -3.91
C GLU A 58 -10.72 2.58 -2.74
N GLU A 59 -11.79 3.33 -3.04
CA GLU A 59 -12.60 4.01 -2.02
C GLU A 59 -13.24 3.05 -1.00
N ARG A 60 -13.47 1.80 -1.38
CA ARG A 60 -14.13 0.79 -0.53
C ARG A 60 -13.16 -0.23 0.09
N ALA A 61 -11.88 -0.16 -0.26
CA ALA A 61 -10.89 -1.08 0.28
C ALA A 61 -10.71 -0.87 1.80
N MET A 62 -10.35 -1.92 2.54
CA MET A 62 -9.91 -1.79 3.94
C MET A 62 -10.84 -0.95 4.85
N PRO A 63 -12.15 -1.27 4.95
CA PRO A 63 -13.11 -0.44 5.69
C PRO A 63 -12.81 -0.33 7.20
N ARG A 64 -11.98 -1.23 7.73
CA ARG A 64 -11.58 -1.26 9.15
C ARG A 64 -10.18 -0.71 9.39
N LEU A 65 -9.54 -0.11 8.39
CA LEU A 65 -8.18 0.39 8.53
C LEU A 65 -8.13 1.52 9.56
N ARG A 66 -7.28 1.36 10.57
CA ARG A 66 -7.07 2.33 11.65
C ARG A 66 -5.65 2.87 11.69
N LYS A 67 -4.71 2.17 11.05
CA LYS A 67 -3.30 2.54 11.02
C LYS A 67 -2.75 2.35 9.62
N LEU A 68 -2.14 3.40 9.09
CA LEU A 68 -1.42 3.38 7.83
C LEU A 68 -0.01 3.90 8.07
N TYR A 69 0.98 3.04 7.87
CA TYR A 69 2.39 3.42 7.91
C TYR A 69 2.98 3.27 6.53
N PHE A 70 3.71 4.28 6.08
CA PHE A 70 4.44 4.21 4.81
C PHE A 70 5.79 4.90 4.91
N SER A 71 6.81 4.32 4.26
CA SER A 71 8.14 4.92 4.16
C SER A 71 8.78 4.55 2.83
N GLY A 72 9.40 5.53 2.16
CA GLY A 72 10.04 5.30 0.86
C GLY A 72 9.06 4.92 -0.25
N CYS A 73 7.83 5.45 -0.22
CA CYS A 73 6.81 5.22 -1.25
C CYS A 73 6.56 6.51 -2.05
N PRO A 74 7.39 6.85 -3.06
CA PRO A 74 7.36 8.15 -3.72
C PRO A 74 6.08 8.40 -4.54
N ASN A 75 5.43 7.34 -5.02
CA ASN A 75 4.25 7.39 -5.89
C ASN A 75 2.96 6.94 -5.18
N LEU A 76 2.91 7.01 -3.85
CA LEU A 76 1.76 6.59 -3.06
C LEU A 76 0.60 7.58 -3.18
N ILE A 77 -0.55 7.12 -3.70
CA ILE A 77 -1.79 7.91 -3.75
C ILE A 77 -2.74 7.40 -2.66
N ILE A 78 -2.96 8.23 -1.64
CA ILE A 78 -3.84 7.92 -0.52
C ILE A 78 -5.24 8.52 -0.78
N PRO A 79 -6.31 7.71 -0.82
CA PRO A 79 -7.68 8.23 -0.94
C PRO A 79 -8.08 9.04 0.29
N ASP A 80 -9.00 10.00 0.11
CA ASP A 80 -9.33 11.00 1.13
C ASP A 80 -9.80 10.39 2.46
N ARG A 81 -10.60 9.31 2.43
CA ARG A 81 -11.02 8.62 3.66
C ARG A 81 -9.84 8.11 4.49
N LEU A 82 -8.75 7.70 3.84
CA LEU A 82 -7.56 7.16 4.51
C LEU A 82 -6.64 8.26 5.01
N LYS A 83 -6.85 9.52 4.62
CA LYS A 83 -6.17 10.67 5.23
C LYS A 83 -6.65 10.94 6.66
N GLN A 84 -7.87 10.52 7.00
CA GLN A 84 -8.44 10.63 8.35
C GLN A 84 -7.95 9.51 9.28
N VAL A 85 -7.48 8.41 8.71
CA VAL A 85 -6.79 7.34 9.46
C VAL A 85 -5.49 7.93 10.00
N ARG A 86 -5.03 7.48 11.17
CA ARG A 86 -3.74 7.90 11.73
C ARG A 86 -2.62 7.40 10.80
N ALA A 87 -2.32 8.22 9.80
CA ALA A 87 -1.33 7.99 8.79
C ALA A 87 -0.04 8.65 9.26
N THR A 88 1.01 7.84 9.40
CA THR A 88 2.34 8.35 9.77
C THR A 88 3.32 7.83 8.73
N GLY A 89 4.01 8.75 8.07
CA GLY A 89 5.01 8.40 7.06
C GLY A 89 6.02 9.50 6.84
N MET A 90 7.23 9.09 6.46
CA MET A 90 8.28 9.98 5.95
C MET A 90 8.44 9.70 4.46
N CYS A 91 7.84 10.54 3.61
CA CYS A 91 8.16 10.57 2.18
C CYS A 91 9.42 11.42 2.01
N VAL A 92 10.60 10.78 2.09
CA VAL A 92 11.83 11.39 1.61
C VAL A 92 11.75 11.48 0.09
N ARG A 93 11.42 12.68 -0.42
CA ARG A 93 11.66 13.04 -1.82
C ARG A 93 13.17 12.91 -2.04
N HIS A 94 13.60 11.92 -2.81
CA HIS A 94 14.98 11.90 -3.26
C HIS A 94 15.19 13.12 -4.16
N PRO A 95 16.25 13.93 -3.94
CA PRO A 95 16.65 14.93 -4.92
C PRO A 95 17.06 14.17 -6.18
N LEU A 96 16.43 14.53 -7.30
CA LEU A 96 16.83 14.07 -8.63
C LEU A 96 18.26 14.57 -8.86
N TYR A 97 19.21 13.63 -8.97
CA TYR A 97 20.54 13.85 -9.56
C TYR A 97 20.59 13.12 -10.90
#